data_AF-A0A958AIL8-F1
#
_entry.id   AF-A0A958AIL8-F1
#
_cell.length_a   1.000
_cell.length_b   1.000
_cell.length_c   1.000
_cell.angle_alpha   90.00
_cell.angle_beta   90.00
_cell.angle_gamma   90.00
#
_symmetry.space_group_name_H-M   'P 1'
#
loop_
_entity.id
_entity.type
_entity.pdbx_description
1 polymer ?
#
loop_
_entity_poly.entity_id
_entity_poly.type
_entity_poly.pdbx_seq_one_letter_code
_entity_poly.pdbx_strand_id
1 'polypeptide(L)'
;NTAIYQTYGRTPSELRGSRYNRKYQRPDDWVQLRLYYRPPYHWRSMLRFLQQRAIPGVEVVDGLIYRRLHRFADRQGIVEVEAMPNEAYLLVRVEPALARNLLPITERVKQLFDLRADPMAIANHFADDEVLGRLV
;
A
#
# COMPACT_ATOMS: atom_id res chain seq x y z
N ASN A 1 -27.41 4.31 -18.61
CA ASN A 1 -26.49 3.15 -18.76
C ASN A 1 -26.14 2.78 -20.21
N THR A 2 -26.69 3.44 -21.24
CA THR A 2 -26.56 3.01 -22.65
C THR A 2 -25.40 3.66 -23.43
N ALA A 3 -24.90 4.82 -22.99
CA ALA A 3 -23.88 5.59 -23.73
C ALA A 3 -22.49 4.92 -23.79
N ILE A 4 -22.09 4.17 -22.77
CA ILE A 4 -20.76 3.54 -22.70
C ILE A 4 -20.64 2.31 -23.62
N TYR A 5 -21.74 1.59 -23.88
CA TYR A 5 -21.73 0.37 -24.69
C TYR A 5 -21.40 0.64 -26.16
N GLN A 6 -21.89 1.76 -26.70
CA GLN A 6 -21.70 2.12 -28.11
C GLN A 6 -20.26 2.53 -28.43
N THR A 7 -19.48 2.97 -27.44
CA THR A 7 -18.09 3.38 -27.65
C THR A 7 -17.09 2.24 -27.42
N TYR A 8 -17.39 1.31 -26.50
CA TYR A 8 -16.42 0.30 -26.04
C TYR A 8 -16.85 -1.16 -26.25
N GLY A 9 -18.06 -1.42 -26.75
CA GLY A 9 -18.59 -2.76 -26.97
C GLY A 9 -18.74 -3.60 -25.69
N ARG A 10 -18.74 -2.97 -24.51
CA ARG A 10 -18.79 -3.59 -23.18
C ARG A 10 -19.62 -2.76 -22.21
N THR A 11 -20.29 -3.40 -21.26
CA THR A 11 -21.00 -2.72 -20.16
C THR A 11 -20.00 -2.04 -19.22
N PRO A 12 -20.42 -0.99 -18.48
CA PRO A 12 -19.63 -0.43 -17.38
C PRO A 12 -19.19 -1.47 -16.34
N SER A 13 -20.01 -2.50 -16.09
CA SER A 13 -19.65 -3.59 -15.18
C SER A 13 -18.59 -4.54 -15.75
N GLU A 14 -18.61 -4.82 -17.05
CA GLU A 14 -17.55 -5.60 -17.71
C GLU A 14 -16.24 -4.81 -17.82
N LEU A 15 -16.29 -3.48 -17.97
CA LEU A 15 -15.10 -2.63 -17.91
C LEU A 15 -14.51 -2.57 -16.49
N ARG A 16 -15.36 -2.51 -15.46
CA ARG A 16 -14.95 -2.63 -14.05
C ARG A 16 -14.38 -4.01 -13.73
N GLY A 17 -15.01 -5.08 -14.21
CA GLY A 17 -14.58 -6.46 -14.01
C GLY A 17 -13.31 -6.83 -14.77
N SER A 18 -13.15 -6.42 -16.03
CA SER A 18 -12.02 -6.83 -16.87
C SER A 18 -10.68 -6.15 -16.53
N ARG A 19 -10.69 -5.00 -15.83
CA ARG A 19 -9.48 -4.44 -15.20
C ARG A 19 -9.15 -5.10 -13.87
N TYR A 20 -10.16 -5.53 -13.10
CA TYR A 20 -9.97 -6.19 -11.82
C TYR A 20 -9.59 -7.68 -11.94
N ASN A 21 -9.97 -8.35 -13.03
CA ASN A 21 -9.88 -9.81 -13.19
C ASN A 21 -8.84 -10.29 -14.21
N ARG A 22 -7.97 -9.40 -14.69
CA ARG A 22 -6.77 -9.83 -15.42
C ARG A 22 -5.77 -10.34 -14.40
N LYS A 23 -5.86 -11.64 -14.06
CA LYS A 23 -4.78 -12.47 -13.47
C LYS A 23 -3.76 -11.68 -12.64
N TYR A 24 -3.90 -11.67 -11.32
CA TYR A 24 -2.84 -11.28 -10.36
C TYR A 24 -1.66 -12.28 -10.35
N GLN A 25 -1.23 -12.76 -11.51
CA GLN A 25 0.13 -13.23 -11.68
C GLN A 25 0.96 -11.96 -11.70
N ARG A 26 1.61 -11.66 -10.57
CA ARG A 26 2.64 -10.63 -10.49
C ARG A 26 3.66 -11.01 -11.57
N PRO A 27 3.81 -10.27 -12.66
CA PRO A 27 4.84 -10.61 -13.62
C PRO A 27 6.19 -10.51 -12.92
N ASP A 28 7.12 -11.43 -13.22
CA ASP A 28 8.45 -11.52 -12.58
C ASP A 28 9.31 -10.25 -12.77
N ASP A 29 8.80 -9.26 -13.50
CA ASP A 29 9.47 -8.00 -13.84
C ASP A 29 9.23 -6.86 -12.82
N TRP A 30 8.34 -7.01 -11.84
CA TRP A 30 8.14 -5.97 -10.83
C TRP A 30 9.37 -5.79 -9.96
N VAL A 31 9.75 -4.53 -9.73
CA VAL A 31 10.88 -4.21 -8.86
C VAL A 31 10.48 -4.47 -7.41
N GLN A 32 11.27 -5.27 -6.71
CA GLN A 32 11.06 -5.58 -5.30
C GLN A 32 12.05 -4.82 -4.41
N LEU A 33 11.54 -4.19 -3.36
CA LEU A 33 12.32 -3.49 -2.35
C LEU A 33 11.93 -4.01 -0.97
N ARG A 34 12.92 -4.17 -0.08
CA ARG A 34 12.69 -4.46 1.34
C ARG A 34 12.87 -3.19 2.14
N LEU A 35 11.80 -2.74 2.80
CA LEU A 35 11.85 -1.56 3.66
C LEU A 35 11.75 -2.00 5.12
N TYR A 36 12.87 -1.97 5.81
CA TYR A 36 12.99 -2.40 7.21
C TYR A 36 12.28 -1.44 8.17
N TYR A 37 11.75 -2.00 9.26
CA TYR A 37 11.18 -1.27 10.39
C TYR A 37 11.71 -1.80 11.71
N ARG A 38 11.50 -1.06 12.80
CA ARG A 38 11.78 -1.53 14.16
C ARG A 38 10.54 -2.26 14.72
N PRO A 39 10.65 -3.53 15.13
CA PRO A 39 9.56 -4.21 15.82
C PRO A 39 9.28 -3.60 17.20
N PRO A 40 8.06 -3.75 17.75
CA PRO A 40 6.89 -4.39 17.14
C PRO A 40 6.21 -3.52 16.07
N TYR A 41 5.60 -4.14 15.06
CA TYR A 41 4.85 -3.44 14.01
C TYR A 41 3.52 -4.14 13.71
N HIS A 42 2.40 -3.49 14.06
CA HIS A 42 1.07 -4.09 13.96
C HIS A 42 0.43 -3.91 12.57
N TRP A 43 0.87 -4.72 11.61
CA TRP A 43 0.43 -4.66 10.21
C TRP A 43 -1.08 -4.66 10.02
N ARG A 44 -1.81 -5.55 10.70
CA ARG A 44 -3.28 -5.63 10.61
C ARG A 44 -3.97 -4.35 11.08
N SER A 45 -3.46 -3.72 12.12
CA SER A 45 -4.02 -2.46 12.64
C SER A 45 -3.77 -1.31 11.65
N MET A 46 -2.56 -1.25 11.07
CA MET A 46 -2.22 -0.31 10.01
C MET A 46 -3.11 -0.47 8.77
N LEU A 47 -3.34 -1.71 8.31
CA LEU A 47 -4.25 -1.97 7.20
C LEU A 47 -5.69 -1.56 7.48
N ARG A 48 -6.22 -1.83 8.68
CA ARG A 48 -7.56 -1.37 9.06
C ARG A 48 -7.66 0.16 9.04
N PHE A 49 -6.63 0.85 9.53
CA PHE A 49 -6.57 2.31 9.50
C PHE A 49 -6.59 2.86 8.06
N LEU A 50 -5.80 2.27 7.16
CA LEU A 50 -5.74 2.65 5.75
C LEU A 50 -7.03 2.30 5.00
N GLN A 51 -7.61 1.14 5.24
CA GLN A 51 -8.84 0.69 4.57
C GLN A 51 -10.01 1.65 4.81
N GLN A 52 -10.16 2.16 6.04
CA GLN A 52 -11.20 3.13 6.38
C GLN A 52 -11.04 4.48 5.67
N ARG A 53 -9.84 4.78 5.15
CA ARG A 53 -9.48 6.05 4.51
C ARG A 53 -9.15 5.88 3.03
N ALA A 54 -9.30 4.67 2.49
CA ALA A 54 -8.87 4.33 1.15
C ALA A 54 -9.63 5.17 0.11
N ILE A 55 -8.89 5.83 -0.78
CA ILE A 55 -9.47 6.63 -1.86
C ILE A 55 -10.00 5.67 -2.95
N PRO A 56 -11.33 5.67 -3.25
CA PRO A 56 -11.90 4.77 -4.23
C PRO A 56 -11.23 4.91 -5.62
N GLY A 57 -10.76 3.79 -6.17
CA GLY A 57 -10.08 3.74 -7.47
C GLY A 57 -8.60 4.15 -7.44
N VAL A 58 -8.07 4.55 -6.28
CA VAL A 58 -6.64 4.92 -6.11
C VAL A 58 -5.96 3.98 -5.11
N GLU A 59 -6.64 3.66 -4.01
CA GLU A 59 -6.12 2.81 -2.94
C GLU A 59 -7.06 1.63 -2.70
N VAL A 60 -6.48 0.47 -2.41
CA VAL A 60 -7.24 -0.72 -2.02
C VAL A 60 -6.43 -1.52 -0.99
N VAL A 61 -7.13 -1.99 0.03
CA VAL A 61 -6.65 -3.04 0.93
C VAL A 61 -7.35 -4.33 0.53
N ASP A 62 -6.57 -5.34 0.16
CA ASP A 62 -7.03 -6.65 -0.28
C ASP A 62 -6.32 -7.72 0.56
N GLY A 63 -7.06 -8.31 1.51
CA GLY A 63 -6.48 -9.19 2.52
C GLY A 63 -5.40 -8.49 3.35
N LEU A 64 -4.16 -8.98 3.27
CA LEU A 64 -3.00 -8.43 3.97
C LEU A 64 -2.10 -7.57 3.07
N ILE A 65 -2.63 -7.11 1.94
CA ILE A 65 -1.88 -6.37 0.93
C ILE A 65 -2.51 -4.99 0.76
N TYR A 66 -1.69 -3.95 0.82
CA TYR A 66 -2.07 -2.60 0.44
C TYR A 66 -1.58 -2.29 -0.97
N ARG A 67 -2.43 -1.70 -1.81
CA ARG A 67 -2.07 -1.24 -3.16
C ARG A 67 -2.49 0.20 -3.35
N ARG A 68 -1.63 0.96 -4.02
CA ARG A 68 -1.91 2.34 -4.41
C ARG A 68 -1.44 2.64 -5.82
N LEU A 69 -2.26 3.36 -6.57
CA LEU A 69 -1.87 3.98 -7.82
C LEU A 69 -1.01 5.23 -7.54
N HIS A 70 0.19 5.26 -8.09
CA HIS A 70 1.07 6.42 -8.07
C HIS A 70 1.17 7.04 -9.45
N ARG A 71 1.27 8.37 -9.50
CA ARG A 71 1.53 9.15 -10.72
C ARG A 71 2.77 10.01 -10.51
N PHE A 72 3.67 9.98 -11.49
CA PHE A 72 4.85 10.81 -11.59
C PHE A 72 4.92 11.36 -13.01
N ALA A 73 4.63 12.65 -13.17
CA ALA A 73 4.50 13.30 -14.48
C ALA A 73 3.56 12.51 -15.41
N ASP A 74 4.07 12.07 -16.56
CA ASP A 74 3.38 11.31 -17.60
C ASP A 74 3.21 9.81 -17.26
N ARG A 75 3.88 9.32 -16.20
CA ARG A 75 3.87 7.90 -15.82
C ARG A 75 2.93 7.63 -14.66
N GLN A 76 2.29 6.48 -14.70
CA GLN A 76 1.52 5.94 -13.60
C GLN A 76 1.81 4.46 -13.44
N GLY A 77 1.62 3.96 -12.23
CA GLY A 77 1.71 2.54 -11.95
C GLY A 77 1.34 2.22 -10.51
N ILE A 78 1.28 0.94 -10.21
CA ILE A 78 0.88 0.43 -8.92
C ILE A 78 2.11 0.19 -8.04
N VAL A 79 1.97 0.56 -6.78
CA VAL A 79 2.85 0.13 -5.69
C VAL A 79 2.05 -0.78 -4.77
N GLU A 80 2.60 -1.94 -4.49
CA GLU A 80 2.03 -2.95 -3.60
C GLU A 80 2.92 -3.11 -2.37
N VAL A 81 2.31 -3.23 -1.20
CA VAL A 81 3.02 -3.36 0.07
C VAL A 81 2.38 -4.48 0.91
N GLU A 82 3.21 -5.41 1.37
CA GLU A 82 2.82 -6.47 2.30
C GLU A 82 3.88 -6.62 3.40
N ALA A 83 3.45 -6.94 4.62
CA ALA A 83 4.37 -7.32 5.68
C ALA A 83 4.75 -8.80 5.54
N MET A 84 6.04 -9.11 5.65
CA MET A 84 6.51 -10.49 5.57
C MET A 84 6.42 -11.17 6.95
N PRO A 85 5.81 -12.37 7.05
CA PRO A 85 5.76 -13.09 8.32
C PRO A 85 7.16 -13.35 8.87
N ASN A 86 7.35 -13.10 10.17
CA ASN A 86 8.60 -13.32 10.91
C ASN A 86 9.81 -12.49 10.43
N GLU A 87 9.57 -11.47 9.62
CA GLU A 87 10.61 -10.60 9.08
C GLU A 87 10.33 -9.14 9.44
N ALA A 88 11.37 -8.36 9.76
CA ALA A 88 11.24 -6.96 10.17
C ALA A 88 11.28 -5.99 8.98
N TYR A 89 10.60 -6.32 7.88
CA TYR A 89 10.49 -5.43 6.72
C TYR A 89 9.13 -5.54 6.01
N LEU A 90 8.74 -4.44 5.35
CA LEU A 90 7.68 -4.45 4.35
C LEU A 90 8.27 -4.77 2.98
N LEU A 91 7.68 -5.75 2.29
CA LEU A 91 7.99 -6.05 0.90
C LEU A 91 7.18 -5.12 0.00
N VAL A 92 7.90 -4.23 -0.68
CA VAL A 92 7.33 -3.25 -1.59
C VAL A 92 7.59 -3.72 -3.01
N ARG A 93 6.53 -3.87 -3.80
CA ARG A 93 6.63 -4.18 -5.22
C ARG A 93 6.16 -2.99 -6.03
N VAL A 94 6.93 -2.64 -7.05
CA VAL A 94 6.71 -1.46 -7.87
C VAL A 94 6.63 -1.89 -9.33
N GLU A 95 5.57 -1.49 -10.02
CA GLU A 95 5.45 -1.73 -11.45
C GLU A 95 6.65 -1.14 -12.23
N PRO A 96 7.14 -1.81 -13.29
CA PRO A 96 8.28 -1.34 -14.09
C PRO A 96 8.14 0.08 -14.63
N ALA A 97 6.91 0.52 -14.92
CA ALA A 97 6.61 1.89 -15.36
C ALA A 97 7.12 2.96 -14.39
N LEU A 98 7.24 2.62 -13.10
CA LEU A 98 7.67 3.48 -12.01
C LEU A 98 9.12 3.22 -11.55
N ALA A 99 9.88 2.35 -12.21
CA ALA A 99 11.24 1.98 -11.81
C ALA A 99 12.23 3.17 -11.77
N ARG A 100 11.95 4.26 -12.47
CA ARG A 100 12.76 5.50 -12.40
C ARG A 100 12.46 6.36 -11.16
N ASN A 101 11.42 6.01 -10.41
CA ASN A 101 10.90 6.77 -9.27
C ASN A 101 11.02 5.99 -7.95
N LEU A 102 11.87 4.97 -7.88
CA LEU A 102 11.98 4.09 -6.69
C LEU A 102 12.33 4.85 -5.41
N LEU A 103 13.23 5.84 -5.48
CA LEU A 103 13.59 6.64 -4.31
C LEU A 103 12.39 7.43 -3.75
N PRO A 104 11.70 8.31 -4.51
CA PRO A 104 10.54 9.01 -3.97
C PRO A 104 9.36 8.08 -3.61
N ILE A 105 9.22 6.93 -4.28
CA ILE A 105 8.25 5.89 -3.87
C ILE A 105 8.63 5.34 -2.50
N THR A 106 9.88 4.97 -2.31
CA THR A 106 10.39 4.44 -1.04
C THR A 106 10.16 5.41 0.11
N GLU A 107 10.44 6.69 -0.08
CA GLU A 107 10.22 7.70 0.96
C GLU A 107 8.73 7.92 1.26
N ARG A 108 7.86 7.89 0.24
CA ARG A 108 6.40 7.93 0.46
C ARG A 108 5.89 6.70 1.20
N VAL A 109 6.40 5.51 0.90
CA VAL A 109 6.02 4.28 1.62
C VAL A 109 6.53 4.35 3.06
N LYS A 110 7.79 4.74 3.29
CA LYS A 110 8.32 4.94 4.66
C LYS A 110 7.49 5.92 5.47
N GLN A 111 7.04 7.01 4.86
CA GLN A 111 6.19 8.01 5.52
C GLN A 111 4.78 7.48 5.78
N LEU A 112 4.14 6.86 4.79
CA LEU A 112 2.77 6.34 4.92
C LEU A 112 2.67 5.27 6.01
N PHE A 113 3.68 4.42 6.12
CA PHE A 113 3.73 3.31 7.07
C PHE A 113 4.55 3.63 8.33
N ASP A 114 5.02 4.87 8.49
CA ASP A 114 5.83 5.33 9.62
C ASP A 114 7.01 4.40 9.99
N LEU A 115 7.75 3.93 8.98
CA LEU A 115 8.81 2.92 9.16
C LEU A 115 10.04 3.45 9.92
N ARG A 116 10.09 4.75 10.20
CA ARG A 116 11.18 5.40 10.94
C ARG A 116 10.91 5.46 12.45
N ALA A 117 9.69 5.16 12.88
CA ALA A 117 9.32 5.15 14.28
C ALA A 117 10.24 4.25 15.10
N ASP A 118 10.42 4.64 16.36
CA ASP A 118 10.97 3.77 17.39
C ASP A 118 9.85 3.46 18.38
N PRO A 119 9.14 2.32 18.20
CA PRO A 119 7.97 2.00 19.01
C PRO A 119 8.33 1.83 20.49
N MET A 120 9.54 1.34 20.80
CA MET A 120 9.97 1.20 22.19
C MET A 120 10.26 2.55 22.83
N ALA A 121 10.92 3.47 22.12
CA ALA A 121 11.14 4.82 22.63
C ALA A 121 9.82 5.56 22.85
N ILE A 122 8.85 5.42 21.94
CA ILE A 122 7.51 6.00 22.07
C ILE A 122 6.79 5.41 23.28
N ALA A 123 6.77 4.08 23.44
CA ALA A 123 6.11 3.42 24.56
C ALA A 123 6.72 3.84 25.90
N ASN A 124 8.05 3.86 26.00
CA ASN A 124 8.74 4.30 27.21
C ASN A 124 8.46 5.77 27.55
N HIS A 125 8.35 6.64 26.54
CA HIS A 125 8.09 8.06 26.76
C HIS A 125 6.69 8.32 27.34
N PHE A 126 5.70 7.53 26.93
CA PHE A 126 4.31 7.68 27.36
C PHE A 126 3.90 6.73 28.50
N ALA A 127 4.81 5.90 29.01
CA ALA A 127 4.49 4.84 29.99
C ALA A 127 3.78 5.37 31.25
N ASP A 128 4.20 6.53 31.76
CA ASP A 128 3.65 7.15 32.98
C ASP A 128 2.53 8.18 32.70
N ASP A 129 2.14 8.38 31.44
CA ASP A 129 1.05 9.28 31.08
C ASP A 129 -0.31 8.67 31.45
N GLU A 130 -1.13 9.41 32.20
CA GLU A 130 -2.41 8.92 32.74
C GLU A 130 -3.40 8.45 31.65
N VAL A 131 -3.34 9.07 30.46
CA VAL A 131 -4.23 8.80 29.34
C VAL A 131 -3.56 7.88 28.34
N LEU A 132 -2.34 8.21 27.91
CA LEU A 132 -1.64 7.55 26.81
C LEU A 132 -0.90 6.28 27.25
N GLY A 133 -0.48 6.16 28.51
CA GLY A 133 0.25 4.98 29.01
C GLY A 133 -0.51 3.67 28.86
N ARG A 134 -1.85 3.73 28.80
CA ARG A 134 -2.72 2.55 28.57
C ARG A 134 -2.86 2.14 27.11
N LEU A 135 -2.36 2.97 26.18
CA LEU A 135 -2.50 2.79 24.73
C LEU A 135 -1.19 2.36 24.06
N VAL A 136 -0.07 2.39 24.78
CA VAL A 136 1.27 2.12 24.26
C VAL A 136 1.86 0.82 24.80
#